data_AF-A0A1Q6DNK9-F1
#
_entry.id   AF-A0A1Q6DNK9-F1
#
_cell.length_a   1.000
_cell.length_b   1.000
_cell.length_c   1.000
_cell.angle_alpha   90.00
_cell.angle_beta   90.00
_cell.angle_gamma   90.00
#
_symmetry.space_group_name_H-M   'P 1'
#
loop_
_entity.id
_entity.type
_entity.pdbx_description
1 polymer ?
#
loop_
_entity_poly.entity_id
_entity_poly.type
_entity_poly.pdbx_seq_one_letter_code
_entity_poly.pdbx_strand_id
1 'polypeptide(L)'
;MEKIVEELHRIFRLKETTEEGDIVIIVAEKPQTLTYALVTGFERDSAKRDEWWHVSMQLLTVPPQKVVWTLRTAQFTGKDIFTMGGEKRYIKAVDFTKPNSDPKKEKKTAPKKKKTVLRVVK
;
A
#
# COMPACT_ATOMS: atom_id res chain seq x y z
N MET A 1 1.25 6.03 -13.02
CA MET A 1 1.50 5.37 -11.70
C MET A 1 0.22 5.24 -10.86
N GLU A 2 -0.58 6.29 -10.80
CA GLU A 2 -1.68 6.55 -9.89
C GLU A 2 -2.81 5.52 -10.00
N LYS A 3 -3.20 5.15 -11.23
CA LYS A 3 -4.20 4.11 -11.50
C LYS A 3 -3.80 2.74 -10.93
N ILE A 4 -2.52 2.38 -11.02
CA ILE A 4 -2.00 1.11 -10.49
C ILE A 4 -2.10 1.11 -8.95
N VAL A 5 -1.75 2.23 -8.32
CA VAL A 5 -1.85 2.38 -6.86
C VAL A 5 -3.32 2.26 -6.40
N GLU A 6 -4.26 2.87 -7.12
CA GLU A 6 -5.70 2.72 -6.83
C GLU A 6 -6.18 1.27 -6.96
N GLU A 7 -5.74 0.55 -8.00
CA GLU A 7 -6.05 -0.86 -8.19
C GLU A 7 -5.44 -1.72 -7.07
N LEU A 8 -4.21 -1.45 -6.64
CA LEU A 8 -3.58 -2.14 -5.53
C LEU A 8 -4.36 -1.97 -4.23
N HIS A 9 -4.85 -0.76 -3.94
CA HIS A 9 -5.66 -0.50 -2.73
C HIS A 9 -7.01 -1.21 -2.76
N ARG A 10 -7.52 -1.58 -3.95
CA ARG A 10 -8.75 -2.36 -4.11
C ARG A 10 -8.53 -3.86 -3.93
N ILE A 11 -7.38 -4.36 -4.39
CA ILE A 11 -7.06 -5.79 -4.41
C ILE A 11 -6.43 -6.23 -3.08
N PHE A 12 -5.52 -5.42 -2.54
CA PHE A 12 -4.76 -5.75 -1.34
C PHE A 12 -5.25 -4.95 -0.15
N ARG A 13 -5.30 -5.62 1.02
CA ARG A 13 -5.33 -4.90 2.29
C ARG A 13 -3.94 -4.34 2.53
N LEU A 14 -3.82 -3.02 2.54
CA LEU A 14 -2.57 -2.33 2.79
C LEU A 14 -2.69 -1.55 4.09
N LYS A 15 -1.71 -1.68 4.97
CA LYS A 15 -1.71 -0.95 6.24
C LYS A 15 -1.04 0.42 6.11
N GLU A 16 -1.31 1.29 7.08
CA GLU A 16 -0.82 2.68 7.10
C GLU A 16 0.58 2.81 7.69
N THR A 17 1.01 1.83 8.50
CA THR A 17 2.34 1.78 9.10
C THR A 17 3.18 0.72 8.42
N THR A 18 4.49 0.79 8.61
CA THR A 18 5.43 -0.23 8.13
C THR A 18 6.44 -0.47 9.24
N GLU A 19 6.62 -1.74 9.57
CA GLU A 19 7.39 -2.27 10.68
C GLU A 19 8.33 -3.38 10.17
N GLU A 20 9.32 -3.74 10.98
CA GLU A 20 10.20 -4.86 10.66
C GLU A 20 9.41 -6.17 10.58
N GLY A 21 9.69 -7.00 9.58
CA GLY A 21 8.95 -8.22 9.30
C GLY A 21 7.77 -8.06 8.34
N ASP A 22 7.41 -6.84 7.96
CA ASP A 22 6.36 -6.62 6.97
C ASP A 22 6.79 -6.94 5.54
N ILE A 23 5.85 -7.46 4.76
CA ILE A 23 6.01 -7.52 3.31
C ILE A 23 5.40 -6.27 2.69
N VAL A 24 6.21 -5.56 1.91
CA VAL A 24 5.80 -4.38 1.14
C VAL A 24 5.69 -4.73 -0.34
N ILE A 25 4.71 -4.12 -1.03
CA ILE A 25 4.63 -4.10 -2.49
C ILE A 25 5.36 -2.86 -2.98
N ILE A 26 6.32 -3.06 -3.88
CA ILE A 26 7.06 -2.02 -4.57
C ILE A 26 6.57 -1.98 -6.02
N VAL A 27 6.09 -0.81 -6.45
CA VAL A 27 5.77 -0.51 -7.85
C VAL A 27 6.87 0.38 -8.40
N ALA A 28 7.43 0.04 -9.56
CA ALA A 28 8.25 0.97 -10.35
C ALA A 28 7.57 1.24 -11.70
N GLU A 29 7.71 2.46 -12.22
CA GLU A 29 7.03 2.88 -13.44
C GLU A 29 7.76 2.45 -14.74
N LYS A 30 9.09 2.36 -14.73
CA LYS A 30 9.89 2.04 -15.93
C LYS A 30 11.08 1.13 -15.59
N PRO A 31 11.14 -0.12 -16.10
CA PRO A 31 9.99 -0.86 -16.62
C PRO A 31 8.91 -0.97 -15.55
N GLN A 32 7.65 -1.08 -15.98
CA GLN A 32 6.55 -1.27 -15.05
C GLN A 32 6.72 -2.62 -14.33
N THR A 33 7.09 -2.59 -13.06
CA THR A 33 7.39 -3.79 -12.28
C THR A 33 6.66 -3.74 -10.94
N LEU A 34 6.23 -4.92 -10.49
CA LEU A 34 5.58 -5.13 -9.21
C LEU A 34 6.36 -6.19 -8.45
N THR A 35 6.96 -5.79 -7.33
CA THR A 35 7.90 -6.63 -6.59
C THR A 35 7.54 -6.64 -5.11
N TYR A 36 7.61 -7.81 -4.48
CA TYR A 36 7.53 -7.91 -3.02
C TYR A 36 8.91 -7.73 -2.39
N ALA A 37 8.95 -7.07 -1.24
CA ALA A 37 10.13 -7.05 -0.39
C ALA A 37 9.74 -7.26 1.07
N LEU A 38 10.57 -7.97 1.82
CA LEU A 38 10.48 -8.08 3.27
C LEU A 38 11.27 -6.93 3.89
N VAL A 39 10.65 -6.17 4.78
CA VAL A 39 11.34 -5.14 5.57
C VAL A 39 12.14 -5.81 6.67
N THR A 40 13.44 -5.52 6.74
CA THR A 40 14.37 -6.15 7.67
C THR A 40 14.95 -5.19 8.71
N GLY A 41 14.75 -3.88 8.56
CA GLY A 41 15.27 -2.90 9.52
C GLY A 41 15.03 -1.45 9.13
N PHE A 42 15.04 -0.58 10.14
CA PHE A 42 15.00 0.88 9.97
C PHE A 42 16.11 1.55 10.80
N GLU A 43 16.91 2.39 10.16
CA GLU A 43 17.93 3.20 10.84
C GLU A 43 17.76 4.68 10.49
N ARG A 44 17.68 5.57 11.48
CA ARG A 44 17.52 7.00 11.22
C ARG A 44 18.82 7.60 10.68
N ASP A 45 18.73 8.36 9.59
CA ASP A 45 19.88 9.09 9.04
C ASP A 45 20.10 10.39 9.84
N SER A 46 21.02 10.33 10.81
CA SER A 46 21.35 11.47 11.66
C SER A 46 22.10 12.60 10.95
N ALA A 47 22.59 12.39 9.72
CA ALA A 47 23.26 13.43 8.94
C ALA A 47 22.25 14.39 8.28
N LYS A 48 20.98 14.00 8.18
CA LYS A 48 19.90 14.84 7.64
C LYS A 48 19.12 15.51 8.77
N ARG A 49 18.75 16.78 8.56
CA ARG A 49 17.90 17.54 9.50
C ARG A 49 16.47 17.01 9.51
N ASP A 50 15.98 16.60 8.35
CA ASP A 50 14.64 16.03 8.18
C ASP A 50 14.63 14.54 8.54
N GLU A 51 13.44 13.99 8.71
CA GLU A 51 13.23 12.59 9.10
C GLU A 51 13.46 11.62 7.92
N TRP A 52 14.74 11.34 7.66
CA TRP A 52 15.19 10.34 6.69
C TRP A 52 15.59 9.04 7.39
N TRP A 53 15.31 7.93 6.73
CA TRP A 53 15.55 6.58 7.25
C TRP A 53 16.27 5.74 6.20
N HIS A 54 17.28 5.00 6.61
CA HIS A 54 17.80 3.85 5.90
C HIS A 54 16.86 2.67 6.15
N VAL A 55 16.07 2.34 5.14
CA VAL A 55 15.13 1.22 5.18
C VAL A 55 15.80 0.02 4.54
N SER A 56 16.12 -0.98 5.34
CA SER A 56 16.70 -2.24 4.90
C SER A 56 15.61 -3.20 4.47
N MET A 57 15.73 -3.76 3.27
CA MET A 57 14.74 -4.64 2.67
C MET A 57 15.39 -5.79 1.92
N GLN A 58 14.71 -6.93 1.91
CA GLN A 58 15.04 -8.10 1.10
C GLN A 58 14.00 -8.22 -0.02
N LEU A 59 14.39 -7.96 -1.26
CA LEU A 59 13.56 -8.23 -2.43
C LEU A 59 13.34 -9.74 -2.54
N LEU A 60 12.06 -10.12 -2.70
CA LEU A 60 11.61 -11.49 -2.86
C LEU A 60 11.54 -11.86 -4.35
N THR A 61 12.63 -11.58 -5.06
CA THR A 61 12.84 -11.90 -6.48
C THR A 61 13.84 -13.05 -6.62
N VAL A 62 14.01 -13.57 -7.85
CA VAL A 62 15.07 -14.53 -8.17
C VAL A 62 16.12 -13.84 -9.05
N PRO A 63 17.40 -13.78 -8.62
CA PRO A 63 17.90 -14.17 -7.31
C PRO A 63 17.45 -13.19 -6.20
N PRO A 64 17.38 -13.62 -4.93
CA PRO A 64 17.05 -12.73 -3.82
C PRO A 64 18.09 -11.60 -3.70
N GLN A 65 17.63 -10.35 -3.55
CA GLN A 65 18.51 -9.19 -3.43
C GLN A 65 18.27 -8.45 -2.11
N LYS A 66 19.35 -8.13 -1.38
CA LYS A 66 19.30 -7.20 -0.24
C LYS A 66 19.51 -5.79 -0.75
N VAL A 67 18.66 -4.86 -0.31
CA VAL A 67 18.77 -3.44 -0.65
C VAL A 67 18.56 -2.59 0.60
N VAL A 68 19.20 -1.44 0.62
CA VAL A 68 18.97 -0.40 1.63
C VAL A 68 18.65 0.89 0.89
N TRP A 69 17.48 1.45 1.15
CA TRP A 69 17.02 2.69 0.52
C TRP A 69 16.85 3.79 1.56
N THR A 70 17.36 4.98 1.26
CA THR A 70 17.16 6.17 2.10
C THR A 70 15.82 6.81 1.74
N LEU A 71 14.83 6.67 2.61
CA LEU A 71 13.43 7.07 2.38
C LEU A 71 12.92 7.93 3.54
N ARG A 72 11.92 8.75 3.25
CA ARG A 72 11.13 9.47 4.26
C ARG A 72 9.96 8.61 4.73
N THR A 73 9.45 8.90 5.92
CA THR A 73 8.29 8.23 6.51
C THR A 73 7.10 8.13 5.55
N ALA A 74 6.74 9.23 4.89
CA ALA A 74 5.64 9.23 3.91
C ALA A 74 5.88 8.33 2.69
N GLN A 75 7.14 8.10 2.31
CA GLN A 75 7.50 7.30 1.13
C GLN A 75 7.40 5.80 1.41
N PHE A 76 7.95 5.31 2.53
CA PHE A 76 7.91 3.88 2.84
C PHE A 76 6.56 3.41 3.40
N THR A 77 5.76 4.33 3.95
CA THR A 77 4.36 4.06 4.37
C THR A 77 3.35 4.17 3.23
N GLY A 78 3.79 4.53 2.02
CA GLY A 78 2.93 4.62 0.84
C GLY A 78 1.94 5.77 0.87
N LYS A 79 2.25 6.85 1.59
CA LYS A 79 1.53 8.13 1.56
C LYS A 79 1.92 8.95 0.34
N ASP A 80 3.18 8.85 -0.10
CA ASP A 80 3.72 9.60 -1.24
C ASP A 80 4.25 8.67 -2.33
N ILE A 81 3.98 9.01 -3.60
CA ILE A 81 4.72 8.51 -4.75
C ILE A 81 6.00 9.34 -4.87
N PHE A 82 7.13 8.69 -5.09
CA PHE A 82 8.43 9.36 -5.11
C PHE A 82 9.29 8.92 -6.28
N THR A 83 10.34 9.69 -6.59
CA THR A 83 11.23 9.39 -7.71
C THR A 83 12.59 8.95 -7.19
N MET A 84 13.12 7.86 -7.71
CA MET A 84 14.51 7.43 -7.48
C MET A 84 15.15 7.08 -8.82
N GLY A 85 16.30 7.69 -9.12
CA GLY A 85 17.00 7.47 -10.40
C GLY A 85 16.19 7.90 -11.63
N GLY A 86 15.33 8.92 -11.50
CA GLY A 86 14.46 9.39 -12.57
C GLY A 86 13.18 8.57 -12.77
N GLU A 87 12.98 7.50 -12.01
CA GLU A 87 11.82 6.61 -12.10
C GLU A 87 10.89 6.79 -10.90
N LYS A 88 9.58 6.90 -11.16
CA LYS A 88 8.57 6.92 -10.10
C LYS A 88 8.46 5.54 -9.45
N ARG A 89 8.38 5.54 -8.12
CA ARG A 89 8.24 4.37 -7.27
C ARG A 89 7.19 4.59 -6.20
N TYR A 90 6.56 3.49 -5.78
CA TYR A 90 5.57 3.44 -4.73
C TYR A 90 5.81 2.22 -3.87
N ILE A 91 5.73 2.35 -2.55
CA ILE A 91 5.94 1.27 -1.59
C ILE A 91 4.80 1.29 -0.58
N LYS A 92 4.19 0.14 -0.28
CA LYS A 92 3.25 0.04 0.84
C LYS A 92 3.20 -1.37 1.44
N ALA A 93 3.10 -1.44 2.77
CA ALA A 93 3.00 -2.69 3.51
C ALA A 93 1.65 -3.38 3.32
N VAL A 94 1.68 -4.69 3.13
CA VAL A 94 0.50 -5.56 3.05
C VAL A 94 0.09 -5.99 4.45
N ASP A 95 -1.20 -5.94 4.73
CA ASP A 95 -1.77 -6.41 5.99
C ASP A 95 -2.21 -7.87 5.87
N PHE A 96 -1.47 -8.76 6.54
CA PHE A 96 -1.80 -10.20 6.62
C PHE A 96 -2.59 -10.56 7.89
N THR A 97 -2.83 -9.61 8.79
CA THR A 97 -3.46 -9.88 10.10
C THR A 97 -4.97 -10.15 9.99
N LYS A 98 -5.58 -9.77 8.87
CA LYS A 98 -7.00 -9.99 8.59
C LYS A 98 -7.17 -10.81 7.32
N PRO A 99 -8.10 -11.78 7.28
CA PRO A 99 -8.43 -12.47 6.05
C PRO A 99 -8.85 -11.46 4.97
N ASN A 100 -8.40 -11.68 3.73
CA ASN A 100 -8.77 -10.87 2.59
C ASN A 100 -10.30 -10.77 2.54
N SER A 101 -10.84 -9.56 2.71
CA SER A 101 -12.25 -9.35 2.36
C SER A 101 -12.32 -9.37 0.85
N ASP A 102 -13.29 -10.10 0.31
CA ASP A 102 -13.71 -9.99 -1.08
C ASP A 102 -13.73 -8.52 -1.53
N PRO A 103 -13.37 -8.24 -2.80
CA PRO A 103 -13.37 -6.88 -3.33
C PRO A 103 -14.72 -6.23 -2.99
N LYS A 104 -14.62 -5.12 -2.26
CA LYS A 104 -15.72 -4.35 -1.70
C LYS A 104 -16.83 -4.21 -2.75
N LYS A 105 -17.85 -5.07 -2.69
CA LYS A 105 -19.12 -4.84 -3.38
C LYS A 105 -19.59 -3.49 -2.85
N GLU A 106 -19.54 -2.48 -3.70
CA GLU A 106 -20.20 -1.20 -3.46
C GLU A 106 -21.61 -1.51 -2.98
N LYS A 107 -21.88 -1.27 -1.69
CA LYS A 107 -23.25 -1.12 -1.21
C LYS A 107 -23.78 0.13 -1.90
N LYS A 108 -24.33 -0.05 -3.10
CA LYS A 108 -25.27 0.91 -3.70
C LYS A 108 -26.35 1.14 -2.65
N THR A 109 -26.30 2.29 -2.00
CA THR A 109 -27.38 2.83 -1.18
C THR A 109 -28.58 3.00 -2.08
N ALA A 110 -29.45 1.99 -2.13
CA ALA A 110 -30.75 2.10 -2.79
C ALA A 110 -31.58 3.18 -2.06
N PRO A 111 -32.26 4.07 -2.81
CA PRO A 111 -33.00 5.18 -2.23
C PRO A 111 -34.23 4.67 -1.47
N LYS A 112 -34.47 5.21 -0.26
CA LYS A 112 -35.65 4.94 0.56
C LYS A 112 -36.94 5.26 -0.23
N LYS A 113 -37.64 4.23 -0.73
CA LYS A 113 -39.02 4.39 -1.21
C LYS A 113 -39.96 4.60 -0.01
N LYS A 114 -40.69 5.70 -0.07
CA LYS A 114 -41.76 6.13 0.86
C LYS A 114 -42.77 4.98 1.08
N LYS A 115 -43.14 4.75 2.34
CA LYS A 115 -44.30 3.91 2.70
C LYS A 115 -45.58 4.65 2.29
N THR A 116 -46.31 4.10 1.32
CA THR A 116 -47.71 4.47 1.06
C THR A 116 -48.60 3.33 1.55
N VAL A 117 -49.61 3.73 2.32
CA VAL A 117 -50.60 2.95 3.08
C VAL A 117 -51.59 2.26 2.14
N LEU A 118 -52.00 1.01 2.41
CA LEU A 118 -53.39 0.52 2.31
C LEU A 118 -53.60 -0.68 3.25
N ARG A 119 -54.62 -0.60 4.11
CA ARG A 119 -55.03 -1.61 5.11
C ARG A 119 -56.21 -2.40 4.54
N VAL A 120 -56.19 -3.73 4.65
CA VAL A 120 -57.21 -4.65 4.13
C VAL A 120 -58.48 -4.63 5.00
N VAL A 121 -59.64 -4.63 4.35
CA VAL A 121 -61.01 -4.68 4.90
C VAL A 121 -61.31 -6.07 5.46
N LYS A 122 -62.09 -6.15 6.55
CA LYS A 122 -62.68 -7.38 7.07
C LYS A 122 -64.20 -7.26 7.02
#